data_AF-A0A376CP92-F1
#
_entry.id   AF-A0A376CP92-F1
#
_cell.length_a   1.000
_cell.length_b   1.000
_cell.length_c   1.000
_cell.angle_alpha   90.00
_cell.angle_beta   90.00
_cell.angle_gamma   90.00
#
_symmetry.space_group_name_H-M   'P 1'
#
loop_
_entity.id
_entity.type
_entity.pdbx_description
1 polymer ?
#
loop_
_entity_poly.entity_id
_entity_poly.type
_entity_poly.pdbx_seq_one_letter_code
_entity_poly.pdbx_strand_id
1 'polypeptide(L)'
;MGRHSRKTAAPLTKVLAGTAAAVTAATLFAPTANAAPDSDWDRLAQCEAGGNWHINTGNGYHGGLQFSRGTWQAYGGGEFAPTADQATREQQIYVAEKTLAGQGWGAWPACSARLGLNSAPNTNRPHPNAPAPAPAPAPAAPVQEVYAATSSEADAVDALYALVRDNLAQYGLTIPAEVTAFYNANRANFNAFYSANRPVIDAAATGNLQQILQALNIQLPTF
;
A
#
# COMPACT_ATOMS: atom_id res chain seq x y z
N MET A 1 30.60 -16.77 56.90
CA MET A 1 30.34 -16.42 55.49
C MET A 1 30.29 -14.89 55.41
N GLY A 2 31.19 -14.29 54.61
CA GLY A 2 31.41 -12.83 54.52
C GLY A 2 30.13 -12.07 54.16
N ARG A 3 29.83 -10.94 54.82
CA ARG A 3 30.25 -9.56 54.46
C ARG A 3 30.01 -9.31 52.97
N HIS A 4 29.16 -8.37 52.52
CA HIS A 4 29.25 -6.94 52.80
C HIS A 4 27.92 -6.21 52.55
N SER A 5 27.54 -5.36 53.51
CA SER A 5 26.66 -4.20 53.31
C SER A 5 27.55 -2.96 53.12
N ARG A 6 27.29 -2.11 52.11
CA ARG A 6 27.88 -0.76 51.96
C ARG A 6 26.94 0.09 51.09
N LYS A 7 26.24 1.05 51.70
CA LYS A 7 26.58 2.48 51.87
C LYS A 7 26.39 3.33 50.60
N THR A 8 25.33 4.13 50.66
CA THR A 8 25.04 5.36 49.92
C THR A 8 26.26 6.28 49.79
N ALA A 9 26.47 6.84 48.60
CA ALA A 9 27.08 8.16 48.40
C ALA A 9 26.76 8.66 46.98
N ALA A 10 25.91 9.68 46.89
CA ALA A 10 25.96 10.63 45.78
C ALA A 10 26.93 11.74 46.14
N PRO A 11 27.64 12.33 45.16
CA PRO A 11 27.63 13.78 45.07
C PRO A 11 27.41 14.30 43.65
N LEU A 12 26.68 15.42 43.61
CA LEU A 12 26.56 16.36 42.50
C LEU A 12 27.93 16.96 42.13
N THR A 13 28.19 17.07 40.83
CA THR A 13 29.15 18.03 40.27
C THR A 13 28.50 18.78 39.11
N LYS A 14 28.01 20.00 39.43
CA LYS A 14 27.95 21.19 38.56
C LYS A 14 29.39 21.51 38.10
N VAL A 15 29.76 22.03 36.92
CA VAL A 15 29.17 22.87 35.88
C VAL A 15 30.23 22.92 34.76
N LEU A 16 29.86 23.07 33.48
CA LEU A 16 30.43 24.13 32.62
C LEU A 16 29.54 24.37 31.41
N ALA A 17 29.05 25.60 31.30
CA ALA A 17 28.42 26.13 30.11
C ALA A 17 29.44 26.16 28.97
N GLY A 18 29.11 25.49 27.87
CA GLY A 18 29.85 25.54 26.61
C GLY A 18 28.84 25.41 25.48
N THR A 19 28.54 26.53 24.83
CA THR A 19 27.79 26.59 23.59
C THR A 19 28.56 25.85 22.49
N ALA A 20 28.05 24.70 22.05
CA ALA A 20 28.35 24.15 20.74
C ALA A 20 27.18 23.28 20.29
N ALA A 21 26.53 23.72 19.22
CA ALA A 21 25.47 23.02 18.55
C ALA A 21 25.94 21.64 18.09
N ALA A 22 25.25 20.59 18.56
CA ALA A 22 25.13 19.32 17.86
C ALA A 22 23.94 18.57 18.45
N VAL A 23 22.73 19.02 18.13
CA VAL A 23 21.60 18.10 18.11
C VAL A 23 21.92 17.15 16.97
N THR A 24 22.52 16.01 17.28
CA THR A 24 22.53 14.87 16.38
C THR A 24 21.09 14.42 16.26
N ALA A 25 20.34 15.11 15.40
CA ALA A 25 19.16 14.57 14.78
C ALA A 25 19.66 13.44 13.88
N ALA A 26 19.94 12.28 14.49
CA ALA A 26 19.88 11.01 13.82
C ALA A 26 18.40 10.81 13.47
N THR A 27 17.93 11.53 12.45
CA THR A 27 16.70 11.20 11.76
C THR A 27 16.92 9.79 11.26
N LEU A 28 16.14 8.90 11.85
CA LEU A 28 15.97 7.51 11.49
C LEU A 28 15.85 7.43 9.97
N PHE A 29 16.94 7.11 9.27
CA PHE A 29 16.85 6.44 7.98
C PHE A 29 16.38 5.03 8.30
N ALA A 30 15.07 4.87 8.55
CA ALA A 30 14.46 3.58 8.37
C ALA A 30 14.69 3.25 6.89
N PRO A 31 15.39 2.14 6.56
CA PRO A 31 15.48 1.72 5.18
C PRO A 31 14.05 1.59 4.66
N THR A 32 13.79 2.13 3.47
CA THR A 32 12.54 1.87 2.77
C THR A 32 12.48 0.36 2.57
N ALA A 33 11.67 -0.31 3.40
CA ALA A 33 11.43 -1.72 3.29
C ALA A 33 10.62 -1.93 2.02
N ASN A 34 11.32 -2.21 0.91
CA ASN A 34 10.66 -2.55 -0.34
C ASN A 34 9.93 -3.87 -0.12
N ALA A 35 8.60 -3.81 -0.19
CA ALA A 35 7.77 -4.99 -0.15
C ALA A 35 8.17 -5.94 -1.29
N ALA A 36 8.09 -7.25 -1.06
CA ALA A 36 8.38 -8.24 -2.07
C ALA A 36 7.50 -7.98 -3.30
N PRO A 37 8.08 -7.60 -4.45
CA PRO A 37 7.31 -7.49 -5.67
C PRO A 37 6.80 -8.89 -6.05
N ASP A 38 5.68 -8.94 -6.76
CA ASP A 38 5.13 -10.19 -7.31
C ASP A 38 6.16 -10.99 -8.11
N SER A 39 7.11 -10.30 -8.75
CA SER A 39 8.23 -10.91 -9.47
C SER A 39 9.21 -11.70 -8.59
N ASP A 40 9.39 -11.35 -7.32
CA ASP A 40 10.23 -12.14 -6.40
C ASP A 40 9.56 -13.47 -6.06
N TRP A 41 8.24 -13.46 -5.90
CA TRP A 41 7.44 -14.67 -5.69
C TRP A 41 7.43 -15.57 -6.93
N ASP A 42 7.35 -14.98 -8.14
CA ASP A 42 7.44 -15.74 -9.38
C ASP A 42 8.82 -16.38 -9.57
N ARG A 43 9.89 -15.64 -9.28
CA ARG A 43 11.26 -16.17 -9.31
C ARG A 43 11.43 -17.31 -8.31
N LEU A 44 10.85 -17.15 -7.11
CA LEU A 44 10.85 -18.21 -6.12
C LEU A 44 10.09 -19.44 -6.62
N ALA A 45 8.88 -19.27 -7.16
CA ALA A 45 8.08 -20.35 -7.71
C ALA A 45 8.77 -21.04 -8.91
N GLN A 46 9.53 -20.29 -9.70
CA GLN A 46 10.35 -20.85 -10.77
C GLN A 46 11.46 -21.76 -10.22
N CYS A 47 12.07 -21.39 -9.09
CA CYS A 47 13.10 -22.19 -8.46
C CYS A 47 12.52 -23.42 -7.72
N GLU A 48 11.41 -23.24 -7.01
CA GLU A 48 10.78 -24.26 -6.16
C GLU A 48 9.97 -25.29 -6.95
N ALA A 49 9.23 -24.84 -7.96
CA ALA A 49 8.22 -25.63 -8.67
C ALA A 49 8.35 -25.56 -10.20
N GLY A 50 9.42 -24.98 -10.73
CA GLY A 50 9.57 -24.75 -12.17
C GLY A 50 8.53 -23.78 -12.76
N GLY A 51 7.89 -22.97 -11.90
CA GLY A 51 6.85 -22.02 -12.29
C GLY A 51 5.43 -22.60 -12.29
N ASN A 52 5.26 -23.87 -11.93
CA ASN A 52 3.95 -24.51 -11.87
C ASN A 52 3.26 -24.26 -10.51
N TRP A 53 2.33 -23.30 -10.49
CA TRP A 53 1.57 -22.94 -9.29
C TRP A 53 0.62 -24.02 -8.77
N HIS A 54 0.27 -25.00 -9.61
CA HIS A 54 -0.62 -26.10 -9.27
C HIS A 54 0.12 -27.43 -9.11
N ILE A 55 1.45 -27.38 -8.90
CA ILE A 55 2.24 -28.60 -8.77
C ILE A 55 1.86 -29.39 -7.52
N ASN A 56 1.72 -30.70 -7.70
CA ASN A 56 1.55 -31.65 -6.61
C ASN A 56 2.20 -32.98 -7.04
N THR A 57 3.42 -33.21 -6.57
CA THR A 57 4.21 -34.41 -6.92
C THR A 57 4.06 -35.55 -5.91
N GLY A 58 3.27 -35.34 -4.84
CA GLY A 58 3.17 -36.29 -3.74
C GLY A 58 4.37 -36.28 -2.77
N ASN A 59 5.26 -35.28 -2.85
CA ASN A 59 6.42 -35.12 -1.96
C ASN A 59 6.10 -34.46 -0.60
N GLY A 60 4.83 -34.17 -0.32
CA GLY A 60 4.37 -33.49 0.90
C GLY A 60 4.38 -31.96 0.84
N TYR A 61 4.80 -31.39 -0.29
CA TYR A 61 4.76 -29.96 -0.57
C TYR A 61 3.82 -29.67 -1.74
N HIS A 62 3.20 -28.50 -1.71
CA HIS A 62 2.09 -28.16 -2.58
C HIS A 62 2.28 -26.77 -3.19
N GLY A 63 1.90 -26.65 -4.47
CA GLY A 63 1.81 -25.39 -5.17
C GLY A 63 3.15 -24.77 -5.55
N GLY A 64 3.09 -23.60 -6.17
CA GLY A 64 4.25 -22.94 -6.78
C GLY A 64 5.35 -22.63 -5.77
N LEU A 65 4.96 -22.33 -4.54
CA LEU A 65 5.89 -21.97 -3.45
C LEU A 65 6.20 -23.16 -2.52
N GLN A 66 5.85 -24.39 -2.91
CA GLN A 66 6.16 -25.61 -2.16
C GLN A 66 5.79 -25.50 -0.67
N PHE A 67 4.54 -25.16 -0.37
CA PHE A 67 4.07 -25.13 1.01
C PHE A 67 3.85 -26.54 1.56
N SER A 68 4.27 -26.78 2.81
CA SER A 68 3.76 -27.91 3.56
C SER A 68 2.29 -27.67 3.92
N ARG A 69 1.48 -28.72 4.04
CA ARG A 69 0.07 -28.60 4.47
C ARG A 69 -0.08 -27.90 5.83
N GLY A 70 0.84 -28.18 6.77
CA GLY A 70 0.83 -27.56 8.10
C GLY A 70 1.10 -26.07 8.05
N THR A 71 2.13 -25.64 7.32
CA THR A 71 2.45 -24.21 7.14
C THR A 71 1.32 -23.50 6.42
N TRP A 72 0.79 -24.08 5.34
CA TRP A 72 -0.34 -23.53 4.59
C TRP A 72 -1.53 -23.21 5.51
N GLN A 73 -1.91 -24.17 6.35
CA GLN A 73 -3.01 -24.00 7.30
C GLN A 73 -2.68 -22.98 8.40
N ALA A 74 -1.46 -23.02 8.95
CA ALA A 74 -1.03 -22.13 10.03
C ALA A 74 -1.05 -20.64 9.63
N TYR A 75 -0.79 -20.33 8.36
CA TYR A 75 -0.80 -18.95 7.83
C TYR A 75 -2.13 -18.57 7.16
N GLY A 76 -3.19 -19.35 7.38
CA GLY A 76 -4.55 -19.02 6.95
C GLY A 76 -4.87 -19.39 5.51
N GLY A 77 -4.03 -20.18 4.83
CA GLY A 77 -4.31 -20.64 3.46
C GLY A 77 -5.53 -21.55 3.35
N GLY A 78 -5.95 -22.16 4.47
CA GLY A 78 -7.19 -22.95 4.56
C GLY A 78 -8.46 -22.20 4.18
N GLU A 79 -8.44 -20.85 4.20
CA GLU A 79 -9.54 -20.02 3.70
C GLU A 79 -9.72 -20.15 2.18
N PHE A 80 -8.62 -20.35 1.44
CA PHE A 80 -8.64 -20.44 -0.02
C PHE A 80 -8.81 -21.87 -0.51
N ALA A 81 -8.04 -22.80 0.06
CA ALA A 81 -8.08 -24.21 -0.31
C ALA A 81 -7.47 -25.12 0.78
N PRO A 82 -7.79 -26.42 0.79
CA PRO A 82 -7.17 -27.40 1.69
C PRO A 82 -5.64 -27.47 1.60
N THR A 83 -5.08 -27.30 0.40
CA THR A 83 -3.63 -27.28 0.10
C THR A 83 -3.31 -26.20 -0.93
N ALA A 84 -2.05 -25.74 -0.96
CA ALA A 84 -1.64 -24.61 -1.80
C ALA A 84 -1.81 -24.87 -3.31
N ASP A 85 -1.62 -26.11 -3.79
CA ASP A 85 -1.78 -26.48 -5.21
C ASP A 85 -3.21 -26.27 -5.74
N GLN A 86 -4.19 -26.23 -4.84
CA GLN A 86 -5.60 -26.00 -5.15
C GLN A 86 -5.99 -24.51 -5.09
N ALA A 87 -5.09 -23.64 -4.64
CA ALA A 87 -5.29 -22.20 -4.58
C ALA A 87 -4.68 -21.51 -5.81
N THR A 88 -5.19 -20.33 -6.16
CA THR A 88 -4.60 -19.52 -7.23
C THR A 88 -3.22 -19.00 -6.83
N ARG A 89 -2.44 -18.55 -7.82
CA ARG A 89 -1.15 -17.89 -7.60
C ARG A 89 -1.27 -16.74 -6.58
N GLU A 90 -2.25 -15.86 -6.76
CA GLU A 90 -2.44 -14.67 -5.92
C GLU A 90 -2.80 -15.06 -4.47
N GLN A 91 -3.58 -16.13 -4.30
CA GLN A 91 -3.89 -16.70 -2.99
C GLN A 91 -2.66 -17.30 -2.32
N GLN A 92 -1.82 -18.02 -3.08
CA GLN A 92 -0.58 -18.56 -2.56
C GLN A 92 0.39 -17.46 -2.15
N ILE A 93 0.55 -16.42 -2.96
CA ILE A 93 1.38 -15.26 -2.64
C ILE A 93 0.85 -14.55 -1.40
N TYR A 94 -0.46 -14.35 -1.28
CA TYR A 94 -1.04 -13.73 -0.10
C TYR A 94 -0.73 -14.47 1.21
N VAL A 95 -0.75 -15.81 1.19
CA VAL A 95 -0.33 -16.63 2.34
C VAL A 95 1.20 -16.59 2.53
N ALA A 96 1.96 -16.49 1.44
CA ALA A 96 3.42 -16.37 1.47
C ALA A 96 3.90 -15.05 2.09
N GLU A 97 3.22 -13.94 1.84
CA GLU A 97 3.49 -12.66 2.51
C GLU A 97 3.31 -12.77 4.03
N LYS A 98 2.25 -13.47 4.48
CA LYS A 98 2.03 -13.75 5.91
C LYS A 98 3.12 -14.66 6.49
N THR A 99 3.53 -15.67 5.72
CA THR A 99 4.60 -16.59 6.11
C THR A 99 5.93 -15.85 6.21
N LEU A 100 6.25 -14.98 5.25
CA LEU A 100 7.42 -14.12 5.23
C LEU A 100 7.44 -13.14 6.39
N ALA A 101 6.28 -12.60 6.78
CA ALA A 101 6.16 -11.76 7.97
C ALA A 101 6.43 -12.53 9.29
N GLY A 102 6.09 -13.82 9.34
CA GLY A 102 6.27 -14.64 10.54
C GLY A 102 7.65 -15.31 10.64
N GLN A 103 8.23 -15.76 9.53
CA GLN A 103 9.43 -16.61 9.50
C GLN A 103 10.60 -15.98 8.72
N GLY A 104 10.36 -14.90 7.99
CA GLY A 104 11.31 -14.39 7.02
C GLY A 104 11.52 -15.35 5.83
N TRP A 105 12.49 -15.02 4.98
CA TRP A 105 12.87 -15.85 3.82
C TRP A 105 13.42 -17.23 4.20
N GLY A 106 13.69 -17.48 5.49
CA GLY A 106 14.09 -18.79 6.02
C GLY A 106 13.05 -19.89 5.83
N ALA A 107 11.80 -19.55 5.50
CA ALA A 107 10.78 -20.51 5.08
C ALA A 107 11.11 -21.17 3.72
N TRP A 108 11.93 -20.52 2.88
CA TRP A 108 12.39 -21.02 1.58
C TRP A 108 13.92 -20.93 1.45
N PRO A 109 14.68 -21.65 2.29
CA PRO A 109 16.08 -21.33 2.55
C PRO A 109 16.99 -21.52 1.33
N ALA A 110 16.76 -22.55 0.51
CA ALA A 110 17.62 -22.87 -0.63
C ALA A 110 17.41 -21.89 -1.79
N CYS A 111 16.16 -21.73 -2.25
CA CYS A 111 15.86 -20.87 -3.39
C CYS A 111 15.94 -19.38 -3.06
N SER A 112 15.52 -18.93 -1.87
CA SER A 112 15.67 -17.52 -1.49
C SER A 112 17.15 -17.11 -1.43
N ALA A 113 18.02 -17.96 -0.86
CA ALA A 113 19.46 -17.71 -0.82
C ALA A 113 20.08 -17.69 -2.23
N ARG A 114 19.70 -18.65 -3.08
CA ARG A 114 20.16 -18.72 -4.48
C ARG A 114 19.75 -17.48 -5.30
N LEU A 115 18.56 -16.97 -5.04
CA LEU A 115 17.98 -15.83 -5.77
C LEU A 115 18.34 -14.47 -5.15
N GLY A 116 18.93 -14.45 -3.95
CA GLY A 116 19.25 -13.23 -3.21
C GLY A 116 18.02 -12.48 -2.70
N LEU A 117 16.93 -13.18 -2.37
CA LEU A 117 15.69 -12.55 -1.92
C LEU A 117 15.85 -12.02 -0.48
N ASN A 118 15.60 -10.71 -0.32
CA ASN A 118 15.72 -10.01 0.97
C ASN A 118 14.64 -8.92 1.16
N SER A 119 13.62 -8.89 0.28
CA SER A 119 12.49 -7.97 0.33
C SER A 119 11.64 -8.19 1.59
N ALA A 120 10.99 -7.14 2.08
CA ALA A 120 10.10 -7.21 3.23
C ALA A 120 8.72 -7.77 2.84
N PRO A 121 7.93 -8.34 3.77
CA PRO A 121 6.57 -8.76 3.47
C PRO A 121 5.67 -7.56 3.11
N ASN A 122 4.78 -7.75 2.13
CA ASN A 122 3.69 -6.83 1.85
C ASN A 122 2.51 -7.07 2.79
N THR A 123 2.49 -6.38 3.94
CA THR A 123 1.40 -6.50 4.92
C THR A 123 0.09 -5.81 4.49
N ASN A 124 0.12 -5.01 3.42
CA ASN A 124 -1.04 -4.29 2.89
C ASN A 124 -1.59 -4.92 1.59
N ARG A 125 -1.20 -6.17 1.26
CA ARG A 125 -1.73 -6.86 0.07
C ARG A 125 -3.26 -7.03 0.20
N PRO A 126 -4.05 -6.61 -0.81
CA PRO A 126 -5.49 -6.84 -0.81
C PRO A 126 -5.83 -8.33 -0.70
N HIS A 127 -6.94 -8.63 -0.03
CA HIS A 127 -7.41 -10.01 0.09
C HIS A 127 -7.77 -10.58 -1.30
N PRO A 128 -7.27 -11.76 -1.71
CA PRO A 128 -7.53 -12.32 -3.05
C PRO A 128 -9.00 -12.59 -3.35
N ASN A 129 -9.80 -12.87 -2.31
CA ASN A 129 -11.26 -13.04 -2.40
C ASN A 129 -12.02 -11.76 -2.02
N ALA A 130 -11.34 -10.61 -1.88
CA ALA A 130 -12.06 -9.36 -1.77
C ALA A 130 -12.99 -9.24 -2.98
N PRO A 131 -14.27 -8.88 -2.78
CA PRO A 131 -15.15 -8.57 -3.90
C PRO A 131 -14.38 -7.66 -4.86
N ALA A 132 -14.45 -7.94 -6.17
CA ALA A 132 -13.98 -6.98 -7.17
C ALA A 132 -14.47 -5.60 -6.73
N PRO A 133 -13.61 -4.55 -6.75
CA PRO A 133 -13.99 -3.24 -6.26
C PRO A 133 -15.39 -2.96 -6.78
N ALA A 134 -16.35 -2.76 -5.85
CA ALA A 134 -17.71 -2.46 -6.26
C ALA A 134 -17.62 -1.37 -7.33
N PRO A 135 -18.38 -1.46 -8.45
CA PRO A 135 -18.38 -0.41 -9.45
C PRO A 135 -18.39 0.91 -8.71
N ALA A 136 -17.39 1.76 -8.97
CA ALA A 136 -17.26 2.97 -8.19
C ALA A 136 -18.62 3.68 -8.22
N PRO A 137 -19.07 4.25 -7.09
CA PRO A 137 -20.37 4.90 -7.04
C PRO A 137 -20.51 5.80 -8.25
N ALA A 138 -21.63 5.66 -8.98
CA ALA A 138 -21.80 6.25 -10.30
C ALA A 138 -21.37 7.73 -10.28
N PRO A 139 -20.54 8.17 -11.25
CA PRO A 139 -20.09 9.55 -11.28
C PRO A 139 -21.26 10.53 -11.37
N ALA A 140 -21.10 11.75 -10.85
CA ALA A 140 -22.09 12.82 -11.09
C ALA A 140 -22.32 12.99 -12.60
N ALA A 141 -23.54 13.39 -13.00
CA ALA A 141 -23.92 13.47 -14.42
C ALA A 141 -22.92 14.25 -15.30
N PRO A 142 -22.36 15.41 -14.86
CA PRO A 142 -21.35 16.12 -15.65
C PRO A 142 -20.04 15.33 -15.82
N VAL A 143 -19.67 14.50 -14.84
CA VAL A 143 -18.49 13.64 -14.90
C VAL A 143 -18.71 12.48 -15.87
N GLN A 144 -19.94 11.94 -15.95
CA GLN A 144 -20.30 10.91 -16.92
C GLN A 144 -20.24 11.43 -18.36
N GLU A 145 -20.67 12.68 -18.59
CA GLU A 145 -20.60 13.31 -19.90
C GLU A 145 -19.15 13.51 -20.36
N VAL A 146 -18.27 13.96 -19.47
CA VAL A 146 -16.82 14.04 -19.74
C VAL A 146 -16.25 12.67 -20.07
N TYR A 147 -16.55 11.64 -19.27
CA TYR A 147 -16.06 10.28 -19.53
C TYR A 147 -16.55 9.74 -20.88
N ALA A 148 -17.84 9.88 -21.19
CA ALA A 148 -18.44 9.39 -22.43
C ALA A 148 -17.97 10.13 -23.69
N ALA A 149 -17.54 11.38 -23.56
CA ALA A 149 -17.04 12.19 -24.67
C ALA A 149 -15.58 11.88 -25.05
N THR A 150 -14.88 11.03 -24.29
CA THR A 150 -13.44 10.77 -24.47
C THR A 150 -13.16 9.37 -25.02
N SER A 151 -12.07 9.27 -25.79
CA SER A 151 -11.65 8.03 -26.47
C SER A 151 -10.67 7.17 -25.67
N SER A 152 -10.13 7.68 -24.55
CA SER A 152 -9.19 6.97 -23.68
C SER A 152 -9.33 7.40 -22.21
N GLU A 153 -8.87 6.56 -21.28
CA GLU A 153 -8.87 6.91 -19.85
C GLU A 153 -7.98 8.11 -19.54
N ALA A 154 -6.87 8.27 -20.26
CA ALA A 154 -5.99 9.41 -20.09
C ALA A 154 -6.67 10.72 -20.49
N ASP A 155 -7.39 10.72 -21.61
CA ASP A 155 -8.16 11.88 -22.06
C ASP A 155 -9.29 12.20 -21.07
N ALA A 156 -9.93 11.17 -20.50
CA ALA A 156 -10.97 11.33 -19.48
C ALA A 156 -10.44 11.98 -18.20
N VAL A 157 -9.27 11.55 -17.72
CA VAL A 157 -8.63 12.12 -16.52
C VAL A 157 -8.18 13.56 -16.79
N ASP A 158 -7.58 13.83 -17.95
CA ASP A 158 -7.14 15.16 -18.35
C ASP A 158 -8.33 16.14 -18.46
N ALA A 159 -9.41 15.72 -19.11
CA ALA A 159 -10.62 16.52 -19.27
C ALA A 159 -11.31 16.78 -17.93
N LEU A 160 -11.37 15.78 -17.05
CA LEU A 160 -11.96 15.93 -15.72
C LEU A 160 -11.12 16.86 -14.83
N TYR A 161 -9.80 16.74 -14.87
CA TYR A 161 -8.90 17.62 -14.15
C TYR A 161 -9.02 19.07 -14.65
N ALA A 162 -9.12 19.28 -15.96
CA ALA A 162 -9.37 20.60 -16.54
C ALA A 162 -10.73 21.17 -16.12
N LEU A 163 -11.80 20.37 -16.14
CA LEU A 163 -13.13 20.79 -15.69
C LEU A 163 -13.11 21.28 -14.24
N VAL A 164 -12.47 20.52 -13.34
CA VAL A 164 -12.36 20.89 -11.93
C VAL A 164 -11.57 22.18 -11.77
N ARG A 165 -10.43 22.31 -12.46
CA ARG A 165 -9.61 23.51 -12.45
C ARG A 165 -10.40 24.74 -12.90
N ASP A 166 -11.12 24.63 -14.01
CA ASP A 166 -11.83 25.75 -14.62
C ASP A 166 -13.03 26.18 -13.76
N ASN A 167 -13.75 25.23 -13.14
CA ASN A 167 -14.82 25.53 -12.18
C ASN A 167 -14.29 26.21 -10.91
N LEU A 168 -13.17 25.75 -10.35
CA LEU A 168 -12.57 26.40 -9.17
C LEU A 168 -12.07 27.80 -9.49
N ALA A 169 -11.47 28.00 -10.68
CA ALA A 169 -10.97 29.28 -11.13
C ALA A 169 -12.06 30.37 -11.25
N GLN A 170 -13.29 29.99 -11.60
CA GLN A 170 -14.44 30.92 -11.62
C GLN A 170 -14.72 31.54 -10.25
N TYR A 171 -14.35 30.86 -9.18
CA TYR A 171 -14.52 31.31 -7.80
C TYR A 171 -13.23 31.85 -7.17
N GLY A 172 -12.16 32.03 -7.97
CA GLY A 172 -10.85 32.46 -7.47
C GLY A 172 -10.13 31.41 -6.62
N LEU A 173 -10.58 30.15 -6.69
CA LEU A 173 -9.98 29.03 -5.98
C LEU A 173 -8.98 28.30 -6.87
N THR A 174 -7.91 27.79 -6.25
CA THR A 174 -6.92 26.93 -6.91
C THR A 174 -7.21 25.46 -6.63
N ILE A 175 -6.81 24.57 -7.53
CA ILE A 175 -6.84 23.13 -7.28
C ILE A 175 -5.97 22.80 -6.05
N PRO A 176 -6.46 21.98 -5.10
CA PRO A 176 -5.65 21.46 -4.00
C PRO A 176 -4.46 20.65 -4.52
N ALA A 177 -3.31 20.78 -3.85
CA ALA A 177 -2.08 20.10 -4.26
C ALA A 177 -2.24 18.56 -4.26
N GLU A 178 -3.11 18.05 -3.39
CA GLU A 178 -3.47 16.64 -3.27
C GLU A 178 -4.13 16.13 -4.56
N VAL A 179 -5.08 16.89 -5.11
CA VAL A 179 -5.78 16.55 -6.35
C VAL A 179 -4.79 16.52 -7.53
N THR A 180 -3.86 17.48 -7.59
CA THR A 180 -2.77 17.49 -8.58
C THR A 180 -1.85 16.27 -8.45
N ALA A 181 -1.49 15.89 -7.22
CA ALA A 181 -0.66 14.71 -6.97
C ALA A 181 -1.37 13.43 -7.43
N PHE A 182 -2.66 13.29 -7.13
CA PHE A 182 -3.46 12.15 -7.58
C PHE A 182 -3.67 12.12 -9.10
N TYR A 183 -3.87 13.27 -9.73
CA TYR A 183 -3.91 13.40 -11.19
C TYR A 183 -2.62 12.86 -11.82
N ASN A 184 -1.46 13.34 -11.37
CA ASN A 184 -0.17 12.90 -11.88
C ASN A 184 0.07 11.39 -11.69
N ALA A 185 -0.38 10.85 -10.55
CA ALA A 185 -0.22 9.43 -10.22
C ALA A 185 -1.19 8.50 -10.95
N ASN A 186 -2.37 8.98 -11.36
CA ASN A 186 -3.47 8.15 -11.86
C ASN A 186 -3.96 8.58 -13.25
N ARG A 187 -3.12 9.28 -14.03
CA ARG A 187 -3.50 9.79 -15.36
C ARG A 187 -4.06 8.71 -16.29
N ALA A 188 -3.54 7.48 -16.23
CA ALA A 188 -4.01 6.38 -17.07
C ALA A 188 -5.15 5.54 -16.43
N ASN A 189 -5.69 5.94 -15.28
CA ASN A 189 -6.71 5.19 -14.55
C ASN A 189 -7.77 6.14 -14.02
N PHE A 190 -8.84 6.30 -14.81
CA PHE A 190 -9.91 7.24 -14.50
C PHE A 190 -10.58 6.92 -13.17
N ASN A 191 -10.83 5.63 -12.93
CA ASN A 191 -11.53 5.18 -11.75
C ASN A 191 -10.73 5.46 -10.46
N ALA A 192 -9.42 5.23 -10.49
CA ALA A 192 -8.53 5.53 -9.35
C ALA A 192 -8.44 7.04 -9.08
N PHE A 193 -8.30 7.85 -10.14
CA PHE A 193 -8.30 9.31 -10.00
C PHE A 193 -9.62 9.84 -9.43
N TYR A 194 -10.75 9.42 -10.03
CA TYR A 194 -12.09 9.87 -9.65
C TYR A 194 -12.44 9.47 -8.21
N SER A 195 -12.27 8.19 -7.87
CA SER A 195 -12.65 7.69 -6.53
C SER A 195 -11.83 8.31 -5.40
N ALA A 196 -10.54 8.57 -5.62
CA ALA A 196 -9.66 9.20 -4.63
C ALA A 196 -10.02 10.68 -4.36
N ASN A 197 -10.59 11.37 -5.36
CA ASN A 197 -10.89 12.81 -5.29
C ASN A 197 -12.39 13.12 -5.33
N ARG A 198 -13.23 12.09 -5.16
CA ARG A 198 -14.68 12.15 -5.41
C ARG A 198 -15.37 13.36 -4.76
N PRO A 199 -15.16 13.70 -3.48
CA PRO A 199 -15.85 14.83 -2.84
C PRO A 199 -15.56 16.17 -3.53
N VAL A 200 -14.31 16.41 -3.94
CA VAL A 200 -13.89 17.65 -4.60
C VAL A 200 -14.34 17.66 -6.05
N ILE A 201 -14.22 16.52 -6.75
CA ILE A 201 -14.63 16.40 -8.15
C ILE A 201 -16.14 16.58 -8.28
N ASP A 202 -16.97 15.92 -7.47
CA ASP A 202 -18.43 16.03 -7.57
C ASP A 202 -18.91 17.45 -7.26
N ALA A 203 -18.32 18.08 -6.24
CA ALA A 203 -18.63 19.46 -5.88
C ALA A 203 -18.24 20.45 -6.99
N ALA A 204 -17.04 20.29 -7.58
CA ALA A 204 -16.58 21.15 -8.66
C ALA A 204 -17.36 20.90 -9.97
N ALA A 205 -17.67 19.64 -10.29
CA ALA A 205 -18.39 19.25 -11.50
C ALA A 205 -19.85 19.74 -11.50
N THR A 206 -20.47 19.88 -10.33
CA THR A 206 -21.80 20.49 -10.20
C THR A 206 -21.79 22.02 -10.23
N GLY A 207 -20.61 22.64 -10.18
CA GLY A 207 -20.45 24.10 -10.16
C GLY A 207 -21.01 24.78 -8.91
N ASN A 208 -21.34 24.03 -7.85
CA ASN A 208 -21.96 24.59 -6.65
C ASN A 208 -20.90 25.07 -5.65
N LEU A 209 -20.75 26.39 -5.51
CA LEU A 209 -19.76 27.01 -4.61
C LEU A 209 -19.89 26.53 -3.15
N GLN A 210 -21.10 26.34 -2.62
CA GLN A 210 -21.26 25.87 -1.24
C GLN A 210 -20.75 24.45 -1.06
N GLN A 211 -20.99 23.57 -2.04
CA GLN A 211 -20.46 22.20 -2.01
C GLN A 211 -18.95 22.19 -2.18
N ILE A 212 -18.40 23.06 -3.03
CA ILE A 212 -16.95 23.19 -3.23
C ILE A 212 -16.26 23.59 -1.93
N LEU A 213 -16.78 24.62 -1.25
CA LEU A 213 -16.21 25.10 0.00
C LEU A 213 -16.30 24.04 1.12
N GLN A 214 -17.41 23.30 1.18
CA GLN A 214 -17.56 22.16 2.09
C GLN A 214 -16.55 21.04 1.78
N ALA A 215 -16.40 20.66 0.51
CA ALA A 215 -15.49 19.61 0.08
C ALA A 215 -14.01 19.97 0.32
N LEU A 216 -13.66 21.26 0.22
CA LEU A 216 -12.34 21.79 0.52
C LEU A 216 -12.14 22.11 2.01
N ASN A 217 -13.17 21.91 2.83
CA ASN A 217 -13.18 22.24 4.26
C ASN A 217 -12.83 23.71 4.54
N ILE A 218 -13.23 24.61 3.64
CA ILE A 218 -13.06 26.07 3.73
C ILE A 218 -14.32 26.66 4.34
N GLN A 219 -14.22 27.26 5.53
CA GLN A 219 -15.34 27.99 6.13
C GLN A 219 -15.49 29.37 5.47
N LEU A 220 -16.72 29.71 5.08
CA LEU A 220 -17.05 31.08 4.69
C LEU A 220 -16.91 32.00 5.90
N PRO A 221 -16.38 33.24 5.73
CA PRO A 221 -16.46 34.23 6.77
C PRO A 221 -17.94 34.50 7.08
N THR A 222 -18.34 34.33 8.33
CA THR A 222 -19.64 34.78 8.82
C THR A 222 -19.67 36.30 8.77
N PHE A 223 -20.51 36.87 7.91
CA PHE A 223 -20.80 38.31 7.87
C PHE A 223 -21.71 38.70 9.03
#